data_AF-A0A6V7VE90-F1
#
_entry.id   AF-A0A6V7VE90-F1
#
_cell.length_a   1.000
_cell.length_b   1.000
_cell.length_c   1.000
_cell.angle_alpha   90.00
_cell.angle_beta   90.00
_cell.angle_gamma   90.00
#
_symmetry.space_group_name_H-M   'P 1'
#
loop_
_entity.id
_entity.type
_entity.pdbx_description
1 polymer ?
#
loop_
_entity_poly.entity_id
_entity_poly.type
_entity_poly.pdbx_seq_one_letter_code
_entity_poly.pdbx_strand_id
1 'polypeptide(L)'
;MTAFEELGVLPEIGKALDELDWTLPTDIQSEAIPAILGGGDACMAAETGSGKTGAFCVPILQIVYESMQPKIFKATHDIQGGQDNWRMSIHDRDHNLGVDQTGLICESNHPKLWSGVRAMRGVKCSGKYYYEAIIESDGLCRMGWATFRANLNLGTDDQGFGFGGTGKKSNAGKFDDYGESFTLNDVIGCYLDLEVGRIHWAKNGKEFPSAYSLRGEFVKAGLFPAVVIKNARLRLNFGQTSFRFPPKGDFIALCRAVPAFQVESLSGSKHHDTSEEVEKRKPNQPLCLVVEPTKELAQQTYTQINKFMKYLDNPK
;
A
#
# COMPACT_ATOMS: atom_id res chain seq x y z
N MET A 1 13.05 -21.97 -5.85
CA MET A 1 12.11 -21.08 -5.16
C MET A 1 12.24 -21.43 -3.70
N THR A 2 12.78 -20.53 -2.89
CA THR A 2 13.05 -20.79 -1.46
C THR A 2 11.82 -20.42 -0.64
N ALA A 3 11.59 -21.05 0.52
CA ALA A 3 10.45 -20.71 1.37
C ALA A 3 10.49 -19.25 1.88
N PHE A 4 11.66 -18.61 1.84
CA PHE A 4 11.83 -17.20 2.20
C PHE A 4 11.41 -16.23 1.08
N GLU A 5 11.47 -16.63 -0.20
CA GLU A 5 10.94 -15.81 -1.30
C GLU A 5 9.42 -15.61 -1.17
N GLU A 6 8.70 -16.59 -0.64
CA GLU A 6 7.26 -16.48 -0.33
C GLU A 6 6.96 -15.45 0.76
N LEU A 7 7.95 -15.11 1.59
CA LEU A 7 7.87 -14.06 2.62
C LEU A 7 8.23 -12.66 2.09
N GLY A 8 8.52 -12.53 0.79
CA GLY A 8 8.91 -11.27 0.14
C GLY A 8 10.41 -10.96 0.18
N VAL A 9 11.24 -11.94 0.55
CA VAL A 9 12.71 -11.79 0.59
C VAL A 9 13.29 -11.80 -0.82
N LEU A 10 14.23 -10.89 -1.11
CA LEU A 10 14.91 -10.84 -2.41
C LEU A 10 15.67 -12.14 -2.73
N PRO A 11 15.67 -12.61 -3.99
CA PRO A 11 16.38 -13.83 -4.40
C PRO A 11 17.88 -13.82 -4.06
N GLU A 12 18.52 -12.66 -4.09
CA GLU A 12 19.93 -12.49 -3.71
C GLU A 12 20.16 -12.83 -2.24
N ILE A 13 19.27 -12.37 -1.36
CA ILE A 13 19.31 -12.70 0.07
C ILE A 13 18.88 -14.16 0.29
N GLY A 14 17.92 -14.65 -0.50
CA GLY A 14 17.51 -16.06 -0.53
C GLY A 14 18.68 -17.02 -0.75
N LYS A 15 19.60 -16.70 -1.67
CA LYS A 15 20.82 -17.49 -1.89
C LYS A 15 21.74 -17.53 -0.67
N ALA A 16 21.84 -16.42 0.07
CA ALA A 16 22.63 -16.39 1.31
C ALA A 16 22.00 -17.28 2.38
N LEU A 17 20.67 -17.29 2.46
CA LEU A 17 19.91 -18.12 3.40
C LEU A 17 20.10 -19.62 3.10
N ASP A 18 20.06 -20.00 1.83
CA ASP A 18 20.31 -21.38 1.40
C ASP A 18 21.71 -21.88 1.80
N GLU A 19 22.75 -21.05 1.64
CA GLU A 19 24.12 -21.39 2.05
C GLU A 19 24.34 -21.45 3.56
N LEU A 20 23.46 -20.81 4.32
CA LEU A 20 23.44 -20.90 5.77
C LEU A 20 22.62 -22.10 6.26
N ASP A 21 22.16 -22.95 5.33
CA ASP A 21 21.27 -24.08 5.56
C ASP A 21 19.90 -23.68 6.16
N TRP A 22 19.46 -22.44 5.92
CA TRP A 22 18.15 -21.94 6.33
C TRP A 22 17.11 -22.27 5.26
N THR A 23 16.76 -23.54 5.20
CA THR A 23 15.82 -24.08 4.19
C THR A 23 14.37 -23.66 4.41
N LEU A 24 13.95 -23.50 5.67
CA LEU A 24 12.60 -23.10 6.05
C LEU A 24 12.65 -21.98 7.09
N PRO A 25 11.79 -20.95 6.97
CA PRO A 25 11.68 -19.91 7.98
C PRO A 25 11.12 -20.50 9.28
N THR A 26 11.65 -20.04 10.42
CA THR A 26 11.03 -20.35 11.71
C THR A 26 9.71 -19.59 11.86
N ASP A 27 8.86 -19.98 12.82
CA ASP A 27 7.57 -19.31 13.05
C ASP A 27 7.73 -17.79 13.25
N ILE A 28 8.70 -17.39 14.08
CA ILE A 28 8.96 -15.97 14.34
C ILE A 28 9.46 -15.22 13.10
N GLN A 29 10.20 -15.90 12.20
CA GLN A 29 10.67 -15.32 10.94
C GLN A 29 9.51 -15.18 9.95
N SER A 30 8.66 -16.19 9.85
CA SER A 30 7.49 -16.22 8.96
C SER A 30 6.49 -15.10 9.28
N GLU A 31 6.34 -14.75 10.56
CA GLU A 31 5.47 -13.65 10.98
C GLU A 31 6.17 -12.29 10.86
N ALA A 32 7.42 -12.18 11.30
CA ALA A 32 8.07 -10.89 11.44
C ALA A 32 8.69 -10.37 10.14
N ILE A 33 9.24 -11.23 9.28
CA ILE A 33 9.90 -10.79 8.04
C ILE A 33 8.90 -10.06 7.13
N PRO A 34 7.70 -10.61 6.83
CA PRO A 34 6.70 -9.89 6.04
C PRO A 34 6.21 -8.61 6.74
N ALA A 35 6.06 -8.63 8.07
CA ALA A 35 5.62 -7.46 8.82
C ALA A 35 6.63 -6.30 8.74
N ILE A 36 7.92 -6.60 8.89
CA ILE A 36 9.00 -5.61 8.84
C ILE A 36 9.25 -5.13 7.40
N LEU A 37 9.30 -6.03 6.40
CA LEU A 37 9.37 -5.65 4.98
C LEU A 37 8.16 -4.82 4.56
N GLY A 38 7.00 -5.12 5.14
CA GLY A 38 5.80 -4.31 5.06
C GLY A 38 5.91 -2.96 5.75
N GLY A 39 7.09 -2.51 6.20
CA GLY A 39 7.35 -1.22 6.81
C GLY A 39 6.80 -1.07 8.23
N GLY A 40 6.50 -2.18 8.90
CA GLY A 40 6.01 -2.17 10.27
C GLY A 40 7.11 -2.28 11.33
N ASP A 41 7.08 -1.43 12.36
CA ASP A 41 7.53 -1.66 13.73
C ASP A 41 7.10 -3.04 14.22
N ALA A 42 8.08 -3.85 14.60
CA ALA A 42 7.89 -5.18 15.12
C ALA A 42 8.52 -5.30 16.51
N CYS A 43 7.74 -5.83 17.45
CA CYS A 43 8.24 -6.33 18.73
C CYS A 43 8.09 -7.85 18.72
N MET A 44 9.21 -8.57 18.83
CA MET A 44 9.24 -10.02 18.75
C MET A 44 9.64 -10.64 20.09
N ALA A 45 8.87 -11.62 20.55
CA ALA A 45 9.18 -12.42 21.72
C ALA A 45 9.18 -13.91 21.35
N ALA A 46 10.30 -14.57 21.57
CA ALA A 46 10.47 -16.01 21.36
C ALA A 46 11.64 -16.50 22.23
N GLU A 47 11.79 -17.82 22.39
CA GLU A 47 12.90 -18.41 23.12
C GLU A 47 14.25 -18.17 22.41
N THR A 48 15.34 -18.30 23.16
CA THR A 48 16.69 -18.22 22.58
C THR A 48 16.88 -19.36 21.58
N GLY A 49 17.43 -19.07 20.40
CA GLY A 49 17.57 -20.05 19.33
C GLY A 49 16.42 -20.10 18.32
N SER A 50 15.29 -19.41 18.56
CA SER A 50 14.13 -19.41 17.64
C SER A 50 14.32 -18.62 16.33
N GLY A 51 15.51 -18.08 16.06
CA GLY A 51 15.79 -17.35 14.80
C GLY A 51 15.46 -15.85 14.79
N LYS A 52 15.18 -15.24 15.96
CA LYS A 52 14.85 -13.80 16.11
C LYS A 52 15.84 -12.85 15.44
N THR A 53 17.14 -13.12 15.57
CA THR A 53 18.18 -12.26 14.95
C THR A 53 18.03 -12.24 13.44
N GLY A 54 17.76 -13.39 12.81
CA GLY A 54 17.48 -13.48 11.38
C GLY A 54 16.20 -12.76 10.98
N ALA A 55 15.17 -12.85 11.82
CA ALA A 55 13.90 -12.18 11.61
C ALA A 55 14.02 -10.64 11.53
N PHE A 56 14.99 -10.03 12.22
CA PHE A 56 15.34 -8.62 12.04
C PHE A 56 16.36 -8.39 10.91
N CYS A 57 17.43 -9.19 10.84
CA CYS A 57 18.55 -8.94 9.93
C CYS A 57 18.15 -9.01 8.44
N VAL A 58 17.36 -10.02 8.06
CA VAL A 58 16.93 -10.24 6.67
C VAL A 58 16.15 -9.02 6.12
N PRO A 59 15.06 -8.57 6.76
CA PRO A 59 14.28 -7.46 6.24
C PRO A 59 15.02 -6.12 6.37
N ILE A 60 15.82 -5.89 7.42
CA ILE A 60 16.62 -4.66 7.57
C ILE A 60 17.61 -4.53 6.42
N LEU A 61 18.35 -5.61 6.11
CA LEU A 61 19.33 -5.60 5.03
C LEU A 61 18.68 -5.27 3.68
N GLN A 62 17.53 -5.89 3.39
CA GLN A 62 16.78 -5.64 2.17
C GLN A 62 16.30 -4.18 2.08
N ILE A 63 15.68 -3.64 3.13
CA ILE A 63 15.20 -2.26 3.19
C ILE A 63 16.35 -1.27 2.94
N VAL A 64 17.49 -1.48 3.60
CA VAL A 64 18.67 -0.64 3.43
C VAL A 64 19.20 -0.74 2.00
N TYR A 65 19.34 -1.96 1.48
CA TYR A 65 19.82 -2.23 0.12
C TYR A 65 18.96 -1.55 -0.94
N GLU A 66 17.64 -1.71 -0.87
CA GLU A 66 16.68 -1.08 -1.77
C GLU A 66 16.70 0.45 -1.65
N SER A 67 16.92 1.00 -0.45
CA SER A 67 17.04 2.45 -0.22
C SER A 67 18.30 3.08 -0.82
N MET A 68 19.33 2.25 -1.10
CA MET A 68 20.61 2.68 -1.64
C MET A 68 20.69 2.52 -3.16
N GLN A 69 19.90 1.65 -3.76
CA GLN A 69 19.90 1.51 -5.22
C GLN A 69 19.37 2.79 -5.88
N PRO A 70 20.04 3.34 -6.92
CA PRO A 70 19.41 4.31 -7.80
C PRO A 70 18.15 3.64 -8.38
N LYS A 71 17.04 4.38 -8.49
CA LYS A 71 15.76 3.89 -9.01
C LYS A 71 15.90 3.40 -10.47
N ILE A 72 16.47 2.22 -10.68
CA ILE A 72 16.67 1.56 -11.96
C ILE A 72 16.34 0.09 -11.74
N PHE A 73 15.06 -0.26 -11.86
CA PHE A 73 14.67 -1.66 -12.00
C PHE A 73 14.45 -1.98 -13.48
N LYS A 74 15.14 -3.03 -13.93
CA LYS A 74 15.01 -3.58 -15.28
C LYS A 74 13.61 -4.13 -15.48
N ALA A 75 12.92 -3.57 -16.46
CA ALA A 75 11.65 -4.06 -16.98
C ALA A 75 11.80 -5.54 -17.39
N THR A 76 10.98 -6.41 -16.81
CA THR A 76 10.68 -7.72 -17.39
C THR A 76 9.22 -7.71 -17.84
N HIS A 77 9.10 -7.89 -19.14
CA HIS A 77 7.97 -8.02 -20.07
C HIS A 77 6.57 -7.48 -19.72
N ASP A 78 6.14 -6.63 -20.65
CA ASP A 78 4.77 -6.26 -21.04
C ASP A 78 3.95 -5.37 -20.10
N ILE A 79 4.59 -4.30 -19.62
CA ILE A 79 3.89 -3.03 -19.41
C ILE A 79 4.56 -2.01 -20.32
N GLN A 80 3.86 -1.57 -21.36
CA GLN A 80 4.26 -0.41 -22.17
C GLN A 80 4.32 0.80 -21.24
N GLY A 81 5.52 1.04 -20.69
CA GLY A 81 5.82 2.13 -19.80
C GLY A 81 5.74 3.46 -20.51
N GLY A 82 4.61 4.12 -20.35
CA GLY A 82 4.47 5.57 -20.47
C GLY A 82 4.00 6.14 -19.13
N GLN A 83 4.86 6.91 -18.46
CA GLN A 83 4.53 8.08 -17.63
C GLN A 83 3.47 8.05 -16.49
N ASP A 84 2.77 6.96 -16.12
CA ASP A 84 1.65 7.12 -15.17
C ASP A 84 1.87 6.56 -13.74
N ASN A 85 2.27 7.48 -12.86
CA ASN A 85 2.61 7.36 -11.43
C ASN A 85 1.38 7.20 -10.50
N TRP A 86 0.35 6.46 -10.91
CA TRP A 86 -0.88 6.23 -10.13
C TRP A 86 -0.79 4.93 -9.32
N ARG A 87 -0.65 5.06 -8.01
CA ARG A 87 -0.47 3.92 -7.10
C ARG A 87 -0.89 4.25 -5.67
N MET A 88 -1.08 3.23 -4.85
CA MET A 88 -1.27 3.34 -3.42
C MET A 88 -0.01 3.82 -2.72
N SER A 89 -0.18 4.66 -1.71
CA SER A 89 0.94 5.28 -1.00
C SER A 89 1.53 4.31 0.02
N ILE A 90 2.86 4.17 -0.01
CA ILE A 90 3.60 3.47 1.05
C ILE A 90 3.76 4.32 2.32
N HIS A 91 3.49 5.63 2.23
CA HIS A 91 3.65 6.60 3.33
C HIS A 91 2.33 7.00 3.98
N ASP A 92 1.20 6.83 3.27
CA ASP A 92 -0.13 7.24 3.71
C ASP A 92 -1.02 6.01 3.90
N ARG A 93 -0.58 5.16 4.83
CA ARG A 93 -1.19 3.87 5.18
C ARG A 93 -1.04 3.56 6.65
N ASP A 94 -1.95 2.73 7.16
CA ASP A 94 -1.81 2.10 8.46
C ASP A 94 -0.69 1.05 8.40
N HIS A 95 0.00 0.93 9.52
CA HIS A 95 1.14 0.04 9.72
C HIS A 95 0.96 -1.40 9.25
N ASN A 96 -0.23 -1.96 9.54
CA ASN A 96 -0.55 -3.38 9.31
C ASN A 96 -1.12 -3.64 7.92
N LEU A 97 -1.06 -2.66 7.01
CA LEU A 97 -1.47 -2.83 5.62
C LEU A 97 -0.26 -2.81 4.71
N GLY A 98 0.03 -3.95 4.08
CA GLY A 98 1.06 -4.07 3.05
C GLY A 98 0.60 -3.49 1.71
N VAL A 99 1.52 -2.82 1.02
CA VAL A 99 1.37 -2.36 -0.36
C VAL A 99 2.51 -2.96 -1.17
N ASP A 100 2.21 -3.61 -2.29
CA ASP A 100 3.25 -4.26 -3.11
C ASP A 100 4.13 -3.24 -3.85
N GLN A 101 5.17 -3.74 -4.52
CA GLN A 101 6.11 -2.90 -5.27
C GLN A 101 5.45 -2.12 -6.41
N THR A 102 4.39 -2.66 -7.01
CA THR A 102 3.61 -1.93 -8.04
C THR A 102 2.76 -0.81 -7.44
N GLY A 103 2.44 -0.93 -6.14
CA GLY A 103 1.50 -0.09 -5.43
C GLY A 103 0.05 -0.27 -5.88
N LEU A 104 -0.26 -1.42 -6.49
CA LEU A 104 -1.60 -1.76 -6.95
C LEU A 104 -2.20 -2.90 -6.13
N ILE A 105 -1.42 -3.65 -5.37
CA ILE A 105 -1.92 -4.67 -4.46
C ILE A 105 -1.84 -4.13 -3.04
N CYS A 106 -2.94 -4.26 -2.30
CA CYS A 106 -3.03 -3.94 -0.89
C CYS A 106 -3.51 -5.16 -0.11
N GLU A 107 -2.86 -5.46 1.00
CA GLU A 107 -3.14 -6.65 1.81
C GLU A 107 -3.03 -6.32 3.29
N SER A 108 -3.92 -6.89 4.09
CA SER A 108 -3.75 -6.93 5.54
C SER A 108 -4.21 -8.27 6.05
N ASN A 109 -3.33 -8.96 6.79
CA ASN A 109 -3.58 -10.29 7.36
C ASN A 109 -4.09 -10.21 8.80
N HIS A 110 -4.43 -9.02 9.31
CA HIS A 110 -4.84 -8.87 10.69
C HIS A 110 -6.33 -9.23 10.87
N PRO A 111 -6.69 -10.24 11.71
CA PRO A 111 -8.05 -10.77 11.80
C PRO A 111 -9.06 -9.83 12.48
N LYS A 112 -8.58 -8.88 13.30
CA LYS A 112 -9.44 -8.00 14.12
C LYS A 112 -9.42 -6.53 13.73
N LEU A 113 -8.33 -6.03 13.18
CA LEU A 113 -8.09 -4.60 12.97
C LEU A 113 -8.42 -4.23 11.53
N TRP A 114 -8.94 -3.02 11.36
CA TRP A 114 -9.05 -2.38 10.07
C TRP A 114 -7.76 -1.60 9.81
N SER A 115 -7.20 -1.72 8.63
CA SER A 115 -6.00 -1.00 8.21
C SER A 115 -6.24 -0.43 6.83
N GLY A 116 -6.00 0.86 6.65
CA GLY A 116 -6.31 1.57 5.42
C GLY A 116 -5.11 2.23 4.76
N VAL A 117 -5.31 2.64 3.52
CA VAL A 117 -4.31 3.32 2.70
C VAL A 117 -5.01 4.22 1.70
N ARG A 118 -4.35 5.31 1.33
CA ARG A 118 -4.77 6.21 0.25
C ARG A 118 -3.77 6.18 -0.91
N ALA A 119 -4.26 6.51 -2.10
CA ALA A 119 -3.43 6.70 -3.27
C ALA A 119 -2.49 7.89 -3.13
N MET A 120 -1.35 7.83 -3.83
CA MET A 120 -0.40 8.94 -3.94
C MET A 120 -0.97 10.14 -4.70
N ARG A 121 -2.01 9.94 -5.50
CA ARG A 121 -2.65 10.96 -6.31
C ARG A 121 -4.16 10.89 -6.14
N GLY A 122 -4.78 12.03 -6.30
CA GLY A 122 -6.22 12.23 -6.33
C GLY A 122 -6.60 13.17 -7.46
N VAL A 123 -7.89 13.44 -7.56
CA VAL A 123 -8.48 14.34 -8.55
C VAL A 123 -9.29 15.44 -7.88
N LYS A 124 -9.33 16.62 -8.50
CA LYS A 124 -10.04 17.81 -7.98
C LYS A 124 -10.67 18.63 -9.10
N CYS A 125 -11.54 19.55 -8.69
CA CYS A 125 -12.19 20.58 -9.49
C CYS A 125 -13.22 20.08 -10.52
N SER A 126 -12.83 19.21 -11.45
CA SER A 126 -13.70 18.79 -12.56
C SER A 126 -13.29 17.44 -13.13
N GLY A 127 -14.17 16.86 -13.96
CA GLY A 127 -13.98 15.59 -14.66
C GLY A 127 -14.70 14.41 -14.02
N LYS A 128 -14.76 13.32 -14.78
CA LYS A 128 -15.47 12.08 -14.43
C LYS A 128 -14.49 10.94 -14.45
N TYR A 129 -14.24 10.34 -13.29
CA TYR A 129 -13.14 9.41 -13.08
C TYR A 129 -13.61 8.07 -12.60
N TYR A 130 -12.84 7.05 -12.96
CA TYR A 130 -13.14 5.66 -12.68
C TYR A 130 -11.88 4.86 -12.36
N TYR A 131 -11.99 3.93 -11.41
CA TYR A 131 -11.00 2.88 -11.16
C TYR A 131 -11.69 1.57 -10.71
N GLU A 132 -10.99 0.44 -10.82
CA GLU A 132 -11.47 -0.86 -10.34
C GLU A 132 -10.73 -1.31 -9.08
N ALA A 133 -11.45 -1.98 -8.19
CA ALA A 133 -10.91 -2.80 -7.11
C ALA A 133 -11.36 -4.25 -7.29
N ILE A 134 -10.42 -5.18 -7.42
CA ILE A 134 -10.62 -6.62 -7.55
C ILE A 134 -10.36 -7.26 -6.19
N ILE A 135 -11.32 -8.06 -5.70
CA ILE A 135 -11.18 -8.78 -4.43
C ILE A 135 -10.40 -10.08 -4.68
N GLU A 136 -9.20 -10.21 -4.09
CA GLU A 136 -8.30 -11.37 -4.31
C GLU A 136 -8.31 -12.38 -3.16
N SER A 137 -8.82 -12.02 -1.98
CA SER A 137 -9.01 -12.98 -0.87
C SER A 137 -10.30 -12.71 -0.08
N ASP A 138 -10.76 -13.75 0.62
CA ASP A 138 -11.95 -13.68 1.45
C ASP A 138 -11.64 -12.97 2.77
N GLY A 139 -12.38 -11.90 3.05
CA GLY A 139 -12.09 -10.95 4.10
C GLY A 139 -12.98 -9.71 4.01
N LEU A 140 -12.82 -8.79 4.95
CA LEU A 140 -13.63 -7.56 4.97
C LEU A 140 -12.83 -6.40 4.39
N CYS A 141 -13.45 -5.64 3.50
CA CYS A 141 -12.85 -4.44 2.94
C CYS A 141 -13.91 -3.36 2.69
N ARG A 142 -13.45 -2.11 2.62
CA ARG A 142 -14.18 -0.98 2.04
C ARG A 142 -13.28 -0.21 1.10
N MET A 143 -13.85 0.32 0.02
CA MET A 143 -13.13 1.11 -0.98
C MET A 143 -13.93 2.35 -1.34
N GLY A 144 -13.24 3.37 -1.83
CA GLY A 144 -13.90 4.58 -2.27
C GLY A 144 -12.96 5.77 -2.34
N TRP A 145 -13.45 6.90 -1.86
CA TRP A 145 -12.81 8.19 -2.06
C TRP A 145 -12.66 8.92 -0.73
N ALA A 146 -11.52 9.55 -0.52
CA ALA A 146 -11.26 10.30 0.70
C ALA A 146 -10.48 11.58 0.41
N THR A 147 -10.69 12.63 1.19
CA THR A 147 -9.78 13.77 1.20
C THR A 147 -8.49 13.40 1.95
N PHE A 148 -7.46 14.24 1.83
CA PHE A 148 -6.22 14.06 2.60
C PHE A 148 -6.42 14.17 4.13
N ARG A 149 -7.53 14.74 4.59
CA ARG A 149 -7.86 14.92 6.02
C ARG A 149 -8.59 13.73 6.61
N ALA A 150 -9.03 12.78 5.79
CA ALA A 150 -9.77 11.63 6.28
C ALA A 150 -8.90 10.72 7.16
N ASN A 151 -9.56 9.92 7.97
CA ASN A 151 -9.04 8.75 8.62
C ASN A 151 -8.84 7.65 7.57
N LEU A 152 -7.77 6.88 7.72
CA LEU A 152 -7.51 5.72 6.87
C LEU A 152 -8.53 4.60 7.08
N ASN A 153 -9.18 4.55 8.25
CA ASN A 153 -10.36 3.75 8.49
C ASN A 153 -11.58 4.31 7.72
N LEU A 154 -11.59 4.10 6.40
CA LEU A 154 -12.47 4.78 5.46
C LEU A 154 -13.96 4.74 5.87
N GLY A 155 -14.58 5.91 5.90
CA GLY A 155 -16.00 6.10 6.21
C GLY A 155 -16.33 6.35 7.68
N THR A 156 -15.35 6.31 8.59
CA THR A 156 -15.57 6.59 10.02
C THR A 156 -15.58 8.07 10.38
N ASP A 157 -15.27 8.95 9.43
CA ASP A 157 -15.39 10.41 9.54
C ASP A 157 -16.14 11.00 8.36
N ASP A 158 -16.36 12.31 8.36
CA ASP A 158 -17.08 13.03 7.31
C ASP A 158 -16.23 13.34 6.07
N GLN A 159 -14.96 12.96 6.05
CA GLN A 159 -13.99 13.24 4.98
C GLN A 159 -13.77 12.04 4.04
N GLY A 160 -14.20 10.84 4.44
CA GLY A 160 -14.11 9.61 3.66
C GLY A 160 -15.47 9.03 3.26
N PHE A 161 -15.56 8.52 2.03
CA PHE A 161 -16.75 7.86 1.47
C PHE A 161 -16.38 6.45 1.05
N GLY A 162 -16.93 5.44 1.71
CA GLY A 162 -16.62 4.03 1.48
C GLY A 162 -17.82 3.22 1.05
N PHE A 163 -17.55 2.14 0.31
CA PHE A 163 -18.48 1.05 0.03
C PHE A 163 -17.83 -0.27 0.43
N GLY A 164 -18.53 -1.09 1.22
CA GLY A 164 -17.99 -2.30 1.85
C GLY A 164 -18.65 -3.60 1.42
N GLY A 165 -17.93 -4.71 1.59
CA GLY A 165 -18.32 -6.05 1.14
C GLY A 165 -19.65 -6.57 1.70
N THR A 166 -20.16 -5.97 2.77
CA THR A 166 -21.46 -6.30 3.37
C THR A 166 -22.65 -5.58 2.71
N GLY A 167 -22.44 -4.91 1.56
CA GLY A 167 -23.49 -4.17 0.86
C GLY A 167 -23.89 -2.89 1.59
N LYS A 168 -22.91 -2.18 2.15
CA LYS A 168 -23.13 -0.94 2.90
C LYS A 168 -22.21 0.17 2.42
N LYS A 169 -22.76 1.38 2.32
CA LYS A 169 -22.00 2.62 2.15
C LYS A 169 -21.71 3.25 3.51
N SER A 170 -20.54 3.87 3.65
CA SER A 170 -20.05 4.42 4.91
C SER A 170 -19.52 5.85 4.79
N ASN A 171 -20.03 6.75 5.63
CA ASN A 171 -19.56 8.13 5.79
C ASN A 171 -19.99 8.66 7.16
N ALA A 172 -19.15 9.49 7.80
CA ALA A 172 -19.38 10.08 9.12
C ALA A 172 -19.72 9.04 10.22
N GLY A 173 -19.11 7.85 10.14
CA GLY A 173 -19.35 6.74 11.07
C GLY A 173 -20.70 6.06 10.92
N LYS A 174 -21.51 6.45 9.92
CA LYS A 174 -22.79 5.81 9.59
C LYS A 174 -22.58 4.77 8.49
N PHE A 175 -23.31 3.65 8.59
CA PHE A 175 -23.21 2.51 7.68
C PHE A 175 -24.61 2.13 7.21
N ASP A 176 -24.98 2.60 6.03
CA ASP A 176 -26.32 2.42 5.46
C ASP A 176 -26.31 1.36 4.35
N ASP A 177 -27.41 0.62 4.22
CA ASP A 177 -27.54 -0.38 3.14
C ASP A 177 -27.46 0.30 1.77
N TYR A 178 -26.64 -0.27 0.89
CA TYR A 178 -26.38 0.27 -0.44
C TYR A 178 -25.78 -0.79 -1.36
N GLY A 179 -26.28 -0.87 -2.59
CA GLY A 179 -25.77 -1.81 -3.59
C GLY A 179 -26.01 -3.26 -3.17
N GLU A 180 -25.01 -4.10 -3.37
CA GLU A 180 -25.05 -5.53 -3.07
C GLU A 180 -23.79 -5.93 -2.30
N SER A 181 -23.86 -7.03 -1.53
CA SER A 181 -22.66 -7.62 -0.94
C SER A 181 -21.71 -8.13 -2.02
N PHE A 182 -20.42 -8.16 -1.71
CA PHE A 182 -19.38 -8.66 -2.61
C PHE A 182 -18.27 -9.36 -1.82
N THR A 183 -17.58 -10.27 -2.49
CA THR A 183 -16.52 -11.11 -1.90
C THR A 183 -15.47 -11.46 -2.97
N LEU A 184 -14.63 -12.44 -2.69
CA LEU A 184 -13.61 -13.01 -3.56
C LEU A 184 -14.07 -13.08 -5.03
N ASN A 185 -13.20 -12.60 -5.93
CA ASN A 185 -13.37 -12.50 -7.38
C ASN A 185 -14.34 -11.43 -7.89
N ASP A 186 -15.14 -10.79 -7.03
CA ASP A 186 -15.93 -9.64 -7.45
C ASP A 186 -15.03 -8.45 -7.82
N VAL A 187 -15.52 -7.63 -8.74
CA VAL A 187 -14.85 -6.41 -9.22
C VAL A 187 -15.75 -5.22 -8.93
N ILE A 188 -15.21 -4.28 -8.17
CA ILE A 188 -15.91 -3.07 -7.76
C ILE A 188 -15.40 -1.89 -8.59
N GLY A 189 -16.27 -1.36 -9.45
CA GLY A 189 -16.03 -0.13 -10.19
C GLY A 189 -16.35 1.08 -9.30
N CYS A 190 -15.39 1.97 -9.11
CA CYS A 190 -15.53 3.15 -8.26
C CYS A 190 -15.64 4.41 -9.13
N TYR A 191 -16.79 5.06 -9.11
CA TYR A 191 -17.07 6.23 -9.95
C TYR A 191 -17.03 7.51 -9.13
N LEU A 192 -16.47 8.56 -9.72
CA LEU A 192 -16.43 9.91 -9.18
C LEU A 192 -16.71 10.93 -10.28
N ASP A 193 -17.84 11.59 -10.19
CA ASP A 193 -18.21 12.70 -11.06
C ASP A 193 -18.02 14.01 -10.30
N LEU A 194 -16.94 14.74 -10.61
CA LEU A 194 -16.65 16.03 -9.97
C LEU A 194 -17.42 17.20 -10.60
N GLU A 195 -17.99 17.02 -11.79
CA GLU A 195 -18.74 18.07 -12.49
C GLU A 195 -20.09 18.30 -11.81
N VAL A 196 -20.77 17.21 -11.43
CA VAL A 196 -22.04 17.28 -10.66
C VAL A 196 -21.90 16.85 -9.20
N GLY A 197 -20.69 16.49 -8.77
CA GLY A 197 -20.38 16.11 -7.41
C GLY A 197 -21.10 14.83 -6.97
N ARG A 198 -20.88 13.70 -7.64
CA ARG A 198 -21.50 12.41 -7.30
C ARG A 198 -20.47 11.31 -7.13
N ILE A 199 -20.73 10.43 -6.18
CA ILE A 199 -20.01 9.17 -5.99
C ILE A 199 -21.00 8.03 -6.11
N HIS A 200 -20.64 7.00 -6.88
CA HIS A 200 -21.36 5.74 -6.94
C HIS A 200 -20.41 4.58 -7.23
N TRP A 201 -20.93 3.37 -7.11
CA TRP A 201 -20.18 2.15 -7.35
C TRP A 201 -20.91 1.23 -8.32
N ALA A 202 -20.16 0.28 -8.89
CA ALA A 202 -20.68 -0.84 -9.63
C ALA A 202 -20.09 -2.14 -9.10
N LYS A 203 -20.85 -3.23 -9.20
CA LYS A 203 -20.36 -4.59 -8.98
C LYS A 203 -20.41 -5.34 -10.31
N ASN A 204 -19.27 -5.86 -10.77
CA ASN A 204 -19.16 -6.65 -12.00
C ASN A 204 -19.86 -5.99 -13.20
N GLY A 205 -19.67 -4.66 -13.36
CA GLY A 205 -20.28 -3.86 -14.43
C GLY A 205 -21.75 -3.46 -14.22
N LYS A 206 -22.42 -3.95 -13.16
CA LYS A 206 -23.74 -3.49 -12.74
C LYS A 206 -23.61 -2.26 -11.85
N GLU A 207 -23.91 -1.09 -12.40
CA GLU A 207 -23.90 0.18 -11.67
C GLU A 207 -25.04 0.27 -10.66
N PHE A 208 -24.72 0.78 -9.47
CA PHE A 208 -25.69 1.12 -8.44
C PHE A 208 -26.08 2.60 -8.55
N PRO A 209 -27.21 3.01 -7.94
CA PRO A 209 -27.61 4.41 -7.87
C PRO A 209 -26.55 5.31 -7.20
N SER A 210 -26.69 6.63 -7.37
CA SER A 210 -25.84 7.62 -6.69
C SER A 210 -25.83 7.38 -5.18
N ALA A 211 -24.63 7.19 -4.60
CA ALA A 211 -24.47 6.92 -3.17
C ALA A 211 -24.40 8.22 -2.35
N TYR A 212 -23.66 9.20 -2.87
CA TYR A 212 -23.40 10.47 -2.22
C TYR A 212 -23.45 11.63 -3.21
N SER A 213 -23.89 12.79 -2.72
CA SER A 213 -23.75 14.08 -3.38
C SER A 213 -22.72 14.92 -2.63
N LEU A 214 -21.66 15.34 -3.32
CA LEU A 214 -20.53 16.06 -2.76
C LEU A 214 -20.84 17.55 -2.61
N ARG A 215 -20.43 18.12 -1.49
CA ARG A 215 -20.36 19.58 -1.32
C ARG A 215 -19.19 20.13 -2.13
N GLY A 216 -19.29 21.37 -2.60
CA GLY A 216 -18.26 22.01 -3.43
C GLY A 216 -16.87 22.13 -2.77
N GLU A 217 -16.79 22.05 -1.44
CA GLU A 217 -15.52 21.99 -0.71
C GLU A 217 -14.71 20.73 -1.04
N PHE A 218 -15.35 19.56 -1.08
CA PHE A 218 -14.70 18.29 -1.43
C PHE A 218 -14.16 18.30 -2.85
N VAL A 219 -14.94 18.85 -3.78
CA VAL A 219 -14.53 19.00 -5.19
C VAL A 219 -13.26 19.83 -5.29
N LYS A 220 -13.10 20.90 -4.51
CA LYS A 220 -11.90 21.74 -4.51
C LYS A 220 -10.72 21.12 -3.76
N ALA A 221 -10.98 20.48 -2.62
CA ALA A 221 -9.95 19.87 -1.77
C ALA A 221 -9.27 18.68 -2.46
N GLY A 222 -10.01 17.98 -3.31
CA GLY A 222 -9.54 16.81 -4.04
C GLY A 222 -9.79 15.51 -3.28
N LEU A 223 -10.07 14.47 -4.05
CA LEU A 223 -10.41 13.14 -3.57
C LEU A 223 -9.41 12.12 -4.12
N PHE A 224 -8.96 11.27 -3.22
CA PHE A 224 -7.98 10.20 -3.46
C PHE A 224 -8.70 8.86 -3.37
N PRO A 225 -8.39 7.90 -4.26
CA PRO A 225 -8.74 6.51 -4.03
C PRO A 225 -8.25 6.06 -2.66
N ALA A 226 -9.12 5.40 -1.91
CA ALA A 226 -8.84 4.93 -0.57
C ALA A 226 -9.41 3.52 -0.39
N VAL A 227 -8.68 2.68 0.34
CA VAL A 227 -9.18 1.37 0.77
C VAL A 227 -8.88 1.15 2.24
N VAL A 228 -9.72 0.35 2.88
CA VAL A 228 -9.49 -0.17 4.23
C VAL A 228 -9.81 -1.65 4.25
N ILE A 229 -8.91 -2.43 4.84
CA ILE A 229 -8.85 -3.89 4.75
C ILE A 229 -8.79 -4.47 6.15
N LYS A 230 -9.45 -5.62 6.33
CA LYS A 230 -9.38 -6.45 7.52
C LYS A 230 -9.35 -7.91 7.07
N ASN A 231 -8.18 -8.53 7.21
CA ASN A 231 -7.91 -9.91 6.80
C ASN A 231 -8.27 -10.19 5.33
N ALA A 232 -7.85 -9.32 4.41
CA ALA A 232 -8.17 -9.43 2.99
C ALA A 232 -7.03 -8.91 2.10
N ARG A 233 -7.17 -9.14 0.80
CA ARG A 233 -6.26 -8.73 -0.26
C ARG A 233 -7.06 -8.17 -1.43
N LEU A 234 -6.62 -7.01 -1.93
CA LEU A 234 -7.25 -6.29 -3.02
C LEU A 234 -6.21 -5.94 -4.07
N ARG A 235 -6.61 -5.98 -5.34
CA ARG A 235 -5.86 -5.38 -6.44
C ARG A 235 -6.62 -4.20 -7.01
N LEU A 236 -5.94 -3.08 -7.20
CA LEU A 236 -6.48 -1.89 -7.83
C LEU A 236 -6.01 -1.79 -9.28
N ASN A 237 -6.86 -1.20 -10.11
CA ASN A 237 -6.52 -0.78 -11.45
C ASN A 237 -7.00 0.66 -11.63
N PHE A 238 -6.08 1.61 -11.79
CA PHE A 238 -6.42 3.01 -12.04
C PHE A 238 -6.56 3.33 -13.54
N GLY A 239 -6.40 2.32 -14.40
CA GLY A 239 -6.44 2.47 -15.86
C GLY A 239 -5.15 2.12 -16.58
N GLN A 240 -4.10 1.75 -15.85
CA GLN A 240 -2.83 1.35 -16.45
C GLN A 240 -2.93 0.03 -17.22
N THR A 241 -3.94 -0.79 -16.88
CA THR A 241 -4.32 -1.99 -17.62
C THR A 241 -5.79 -1.92 -18.00
N SER A 242 -6.21 -2.74 -18.97
CA SER A 242 -7.61 -2.80 -19.38
C SER A 242 -8.51 -3.14 -18.20
N PHE A 243 -9.59 -2.39 -18.04
CA PHE A 243 -10.62 -2.69 -17.03
C PHE A 243 -11.35 -3.98 -17.36
N ARG A 244 -11.73 -4.75 -16.34
CA ARG A 244 -12.59 -5.93 -16.50
C ARG A 244 -14.00 -5.50 -16.90
N PHE A 245 -14.48 -4.40 -16.35
CA PHE A 245 -15.77 -3.79 -16.62
C PHE A 245 -15.59 -2.29 -16.92
N PRO A 246 -15.25 -1.92 -18.16
CA PRO A 246 -15.03 -0.54 -18.54
C PRO A 246 -16.20 0.38 -18.16
N PRO A 247 -15.92 1.62 -17.71
CA PRO A 247 -16.98 2.53 -17.30
C PRO A 247 -17.86 2.94 -18.48
N LYS A 248 -19.15 3.18 -18.20
CA LYS A 248 -20.11 3.69 -19.19
C LYS A 248 -20.04 5.21 -19.25
N GLY A 249 -20.52 5.78 -20.35
CA GLY A 249 -20.60 7.22 -20.54
C GLY A 249 -19.24 7.87 -20.78
N ASP A 250 -19.05 9.07 -20.24
CA ASP A 250 -17.89 9.94 -20.42
C ASP A 250 -16.87 9.84 -19.26
N PHE A 251 -17.01 8.84 -18.41
CA PHE A 251 -16.04 8.54 -17.37
C PHE A 251 -14.73 8.01 -17.97
N ILE A 252 -13.61 8.58 -17.53
CA ILE A 252 -12.28 8.18 -17.94
C ILE A 252 -11.55 7.44 -16.83
N ALA A 253 -10.57 6.64 -17.23
CA ALA A 253 -9.66 6.01 -16.29
C ALA A 253 -8.92 7.06 -15.45
N LEU A 254 -8.79 6.83 -14.15
CA LEU A 254 -8.16 7.78 -13.24
C LEU A 254 -6.72 8.14 -13.66
N CYS A 255 -5.97 7.18 -14.20
CA CYS A 255 -4.60 7.43 -14.66
C CYS A 255 -4.52 8.44 -15.82
N ARG A 256 -5.63 8.62 -16.56
CA ARG A 256 -5.73 9.57 -17.68
C ARG A 256 -6.23 10.95 -17.24
N ALA A 257 -6.37 11.21 -15.94
CA ALA A 257 -6.75 12.52 -15.43
C ALA A 257 -5.77 13.59 -15.92
N VAL A 258 -6.28 14.70 -16.42
CA VAL A 258 -5.41 15.78 -16.92
C VAL A 258 -4.61 16.39 -15.76
N PRO A 259 -3.32 16.75 -15.94
CA PRO A 259 -2.46 17.23 -14.85
C PRO A 259 -3.05 18.38 -14.02
N ALA A 260 -3.80 19.29 -14.65
CA ALA A 260 -4.45 20.42 -13.97
C ALA A 260 -5.51 20.01 -12.93
N PHE A 261 -6.10 18.83 -13.08
CA PHE A 261 -7.11 18.29 -12.16
C PHE A 261 -6.53 17.20 -11.24
N GLN A 262 -5.24 16.89 -11.35
CA GLN A 262 -4.58 16.02 -10.40
C GLN A 262 -4.20 16.79 -9.13
N VAL A 263 -4.19 16.08 -8.02
CA VAL A 263 -3.60 16.52 -6.75
C VAL A 263 -2.71 15.40 -6.23
N GLU A 264 -1.51 15.73 -5.79
CA GLU A 264 -0.62 14.76 -5.16
C GLU A 264 -0.90 14.73 -3.67
N SER A 265 -0.80 13.53 -3.09
CA SER A 265 -0.86 13.37 -1.65
C SER A 265 0.35 14.13 -1.08
N LEU A 266 0.08 15.09 -0.20
CA LEU A 266 1.14 15.84 0.45
C LEU A 266 1.92 14.85 1.31
N SER A 267 3.06 14.38 0.81
CA SER A 267 4.11 13.85 1.68
C SER A 267 4.53 14.99 2.62
N GLY A 268 3.91 15.06 3.80
CA GLY A 268 4.23 16.04 4.84
C GLY A 268 3.16 17.09 5.08
N SER A 269 2.09 16.72 5.79
CA SER A 269 1.48 17.68 6.72
C SER A 269 2.45 17.88 7.86
N LYS A 270 3.13 19.02 7.81
CA LYS A 270 3.84 19.68 8.90
C LYS A 270 3.17 19.44 10.26
N HIS A 271 3.78 18.62 11.11
CA HIS A 271 3.99 19.11 12.47
C HIS A 271 4.77 20.41 12.34
N HIS A 272 4.40 21.40 13.12
CA HIS A 272 5.02 22.72 13.12
C HIS A 272 6.52 22.58 13.40
N ASP A 273 7.32 22.48 12.34
CA ASP A 273 8.74 22.81 12.35
C ASP A 273 9.16 23.24 10.95
N THR A 274 10.14 24.13 10.95
CA THR A 274 10.54 25.01 9.86
C THR A 274 10.88 24.30 8.55
N SER A 275 10.68 25.01 7.44
CA SER A 275 11.04 24.65 6.06
C SER A 275 12.31 23.81 5.91
N GLU A 276 12.19 22.61 5.34
CA GLU A 276 13.32 21.92 4.73
C GLU A 276 13.08 21.79 3.23
N GLU A 277 14.00 22.40 2.48
CA GLU A 277 14.27 22.11 1.08
C GLU A 277 14.51 20.60 0.92
N VAL A 278 14.33 20.06 -0.28
CA VAL A 278 14.74 18.68 -0.60
C VAL A 278 16.27 18.59 -0.41
N GLU A 279 16.73 18.28 0.80
CA GLU A 279 18.14 18.07 1.08
C GLU A 279 18.60 16.88 0.24
N LYS A 280 19.47 17.13 -0.73
CA LYS A 280 20.31 16.08 -1.29
C LYS A 280 21.00 15.41 -0.10
N ARG A 281 20.82 14.09 0.01
CA ARG A 281 21.36 13.27 1.09
C ARG A 281 22.81 13.66 1.37
N LYS A 282 23.10 14.10 2.59
CA LYS A 282 24.47 14.41 2.99
C LYS A 282 25.31 13.14 2.85
N PRO A 283 26.53 13.21 2.29
CA PRO A 283 27.43 12.06 2.29
C PRO A 283 27.57 11.57 3.74
N ASN A 284 27.40 10.26 3.94
CA ASN A 284 27.48 9.57 5.25
C ASN A 284 26.27 9.72 6.20
N GLN A 285 25.09 10.09 5.72
CA GLN A 285 23.87 10.00 6.56
C GLN A 285 23.54 8.52 6.89
N PRO A 286 23.33 8.15 8.17
CA PRO A 286 22.98 6.79 8.54
C PRO A 286 21.62 6.37 7.94
N LEU A 287 21.55 5.13 7.44
CA LEU A 287 20.37 4.56 6.75
C LEU A 287 19.46 3.78 7.68
N CYS A 288 20.07 3.16 8.69
CA CYS A 288 19.44 2.31 9.66
C CYS A 288 20.25 2.41 10.95
N LEU A 289 19.56 2.55 12.08
CA LEU A 289 20.15 2.46 13.40
C LEU A 289 19.66 1.16 14.05
N VAL A 290 20.59 0.25 14.33
CA VAL A 290 20.31 -0.97 15.08
C VAL A 290 20.86 -0.79 16.48
N VAL A 291 19.97 -0.83 17.48
CA VAL A 291 20.33 -0.68 18.90
C VAL A 291 20.22 -2.03 19.56
N GLU A 292 21.33 -2.52 20.11
CA GLU A 292 21.40 -3.81 20.78
C GLU A 292 21.74 -3.59 22.26
N PRO A 293 21.16 -4.37 23.18
CA PRO A 293 21.32 -4.15 24.61
C PRO A 293 22.71 -4.54 25.12
N THR A 294 23.48 -5.33 24.36
CA THR A 294 24.84 -5.77 24.70
C THR A 294 25.76 -5.71 23.50
N LYS A 295 27.07 -5.63 23.76
CA LYS A 295 28.11 -5.63 22.72
C LYS A 295 28.13 -6.95 21.95
N GLU A 296 27.88 -8.05 22.64
CA GLU A 296 27.88 -9.41 22.07
C GLU A 296 26.75 -9.57 21.06
N LEU A 297 25.55 -9.06 21.38
CA LEU A 297 24.42 -9.03 20.45
C LEU A 297 24.68 -8.12 19.26
N ALA A 298 25.25 -6.93 19.48
CA ALA A 298 25.68 -6.05 18.38
C ALA A 298 26.66 -6.75 17.44
N GLN A 299 27.63 -7.48 17.98
CA GLN A 299 28.60 -8.23 17.20
C GLN A 299 27.95 -9.39 16.44
N GLN A 300 26.98 -10.08 17.06
CA GLN A 300 26.22 -11.15 16.43
C GLN A 300 25.39 -10.62 15.25
N THR A 301 24.64 -9.54 15.46
CA THR A 301 23.84 -8.88 14.42
C THR A 301 24.71 -8.39 13.26
N TYR A 302 25.85 -7.75 13.55
CA TYR A 302 26.84 -7.37 12.54
C TYR A 302 27.35 -8.59 11.74
N THR A 303 27.68 -9.68 12.42
CA THR A 303 28.16 -10.91 11.77
C THR A 303 27.09 -11.54 10.87
N GLN A 304 25.82 -11.50 11.29
CA GLN A 304 24.69 -12.01 10.50
C GLN A 304 24.44 -11.16 9.27
N ILE A 305 24.43 -9.82 9.40
CA ILE A 305 24.32 -8.91 8.25
C ILE A 305 25.42 -9.18 7.22
N ASN A 306 26.66 -9.35 7.66
CA ASN A 306 27.78 -9.66 6.75
C ASN A 306 27.60 -11.00 6.00
N LYS A 307 26.97 -11.99 6.63
CA LYS A 307 26.67 -13.27 5.98
C LYS A 307 25.59 -13.11 4.91
N PHE A 308 24.52 -12.38 5.21
CA PHE A 308 23.42 -12.17 4.27
C PHE A 308 23.79 -11.25 3.10
N MET A 309 24.67 -10.26 3.31
CA MET A 309 25.06 -9.33 2.26
C MET A 309 26.04 -9.92 1.23
N LYS A 310 26.50 -11.17 1.41
CA LYS A 310 27.48 -11.83 0.51
C LYS A 310 27.07 -11.78 -0.96
N TYR A 311 25.77 -11.76 -1.24
CA TYR A 311 25.18 -11.75 -2.59
C TYR A 311 24.58 -10.39 -3.00
N LEU A 312 24.76 -9.36 -2.18
CA LEU A 312 24.32 -8.01 -2.49
C LEU A 312 25.51 -7.19 -2.99
N ASP A 313 25.50 -6.86 -4.27
CA ASP A 313 26.50 -5.95 -4.84
C ASP A 313 26.39 -4.56 -4.21
N ASN A 314 27.51 -3.87 -4.00
CA ASN A 314 27.45 -2.46 -3.58
C ASN A 314 26.58 -1.67 -4.58
N PRO A 315 25.48 -1.04 -4.13
CA PRO A 315 24.61 -0.27 -5.00
C PRO A 315 25.43 0.86 -5.64
N LYS A 316 25.46 0.86 -6.97
CA LYS A 316 26.28 1.78 -7.80
C LYS A 316 25.68 3.16 -7.88
#